data_AF-A0AA37TFD2-F1
#
_entry.id   AF-A0AA37TFD2-F1
#
_cell.length_a   1.000
_cell.length_b   1.000
_cell.length_c   1.000
_cell.angle_alpha   90.00
_cell.angle_beta   90.00
_cell.angle_gamma   90.00
#
_symmetry.space_group_name_H-M   'P 1'
#
loop_
_entity.id
_entity.type
_entity.pdbx_description
1 polymer ?
#
loop_
_entity_poly.entity_id
_entity_poly.type
_entity_poly.pdbx_seq_one_letter_code
_entity_poly.pdbx_strand_id
1 'polypeptide(L)'
;MAVITVLRDHGTPNPIDEMALQHVSQSMRRQVLSGLRFLRLIDARGRALPRLKSLVVAYETPAWPTVLTGVLKAAYEPLFQHELGTMSPTVFQRLFRSQYPSTDGVTRKALTFFISAARSAEIPLNGDLFEGRRVRRGGQRREALGRENGGRVEPVDDAQDETPSLGESGGEESPGKVIAADDGHAALAFLTDLLDEARMTGQEQEAVWTLVKYVRRCRDHAHRAA
;
A
#
# COMPACT_ATOMS: atom_id res chain seq x y z
N MET A 1 -11.48 1.85 2.91
CA MET A 1 -12.54 2.54 3.66
C MET A 1 -12.03 3.51 4.72
N ALA A 2 -10.81 3.38 5.23
CA ALA A 2 -10.26 4.28 6.27
C ALA A 2 -10.18 5.78 5.93
N VAL A 3 -10.24 6.18 4.66
CA VAL A 3 -10.18 7.61 4.29
C VAL A 3 -11.54 8.29 4.48
N ILE A 4 -12.63 7.57 4.23
CA ILE A 4 -13.99 8.14 4.30
C ILE A 4 -14.41 8.32 5.77
N THR A 5 -14.00 7.41 6.65
CA THR A 5 -14.14 7.57 8.11
C THR A 5 -13.42 8.82 8.60
N VAL A 6 -12.15 9.00 8.21
CA VAL A 6 -11.37 10.19 8.58
C VAL A 6 -12.03 11.49 8.08
N LEU A 7 -12.58 11.50 6.86
CA LEU A 7 -13.30 12.67 6.32
C LEU A 7 -14.66 12.91 6.99
N ARG A 8 -15.27 11.88 7.57
CA ARG A 8 -16.51 12.02 8.36
C ARG A 8 -16.19 12.59 9.74
N ASP A 9 -15.16 12.07 10.39
CA ASP A 9 -14.81 12.40 11.77
C ASP A 9 -14.21 13.81 11.90
N HIS A 10 -13.40 14.23 10.92
CA HIS A 10 -12.73 15.53 10.91
C HIS A 10 -13.40 16.58 9.99
N GLY A 11 -14.47 16.20 9.30
CA GLY A 11 -15.12 17.00 8.27
C GLY A 11 -14.38 16.99 6.93
N THR A 12 -15.04 17.51 5.88
CA THR A 12 -14.46 17.63 4.54
C THR A 12 -13.79 19.00 4.38
N PRO A 13 -12.47 19.15 4.59
CA PRO A 13 -11.78 20.41 4.34
C PRO A 13 -11.88 20.79 2.85
N ASN A 14 -11.92 22.09 2.58
CA ASN A 14 -11.89 22.61 1.22
C ASN A 14 -10.81 23.70 1.18
N PRO A 15 -9.63 23.44 0.58
CA PRO A 15 -9.24 22.30 -0.27
C PRO A 15 -8.86 20.99 0.46
N ILE A 16 -8.94 19.85 -0.24
CA ILE A 16 -8.43 18.54 0.20
C ILE A 16 -7.03 18.35 -0.36
N ASP A 17 -6.04 18.67 0.47
CA ASP A 17 -4.61 18.55 0.15
C ASP A 17 -3.91 17.46 0.99
N GLU A 18 -2.61 17.22 0.76
CA GLU A 18 -1.84 16.24 1.54
C GLU A 18 -1.87 16.53 3.05
N MET A 19 -1.98 17.80 3.44
CA MET A 19 -2.08 18.21 4.85
C MET A 19 -3.45 17.86 5.46
N ALA A 20 -4.52 17.94 4.67
CA ALA A 20 -5.85 17.51 5.13
C ALA A 20 -5.91 16.01 5.43
N LEU A 21 -5.01 15.22 4.83
CA LEU A 21 -4.89 13.77 5.04
C LEU A 21 -3.78 13.43 6.05
N GLN A 22 -3.49 14.29 7.02
CA GLN A 22 -2.42 14.06 8.00
C GLN A 22 -2.54 12.73 8.76
N HIS A 23 -3.77 12.28 9.01
CA HIS A 23 -4.09 11.02 9.70
C HIS A 23 -3.86 9.78 8.83
N VAL A 24 -3.60 9.96 7.54
CA VAL A 24 -3.22 8.90 6.60
C VAL A 24 -1.70 8.88 6.47
N SER A 25 -1.10 7.68 6.39
CA SER A 25 0.34 7.50 6.15
C SER A 25 0.82 8.32 4.94
N GLN A 26 1.95 9.02 5.10
CA GLN A 26 2.50 9.94 4.10
C GLN A 26 2.66 9.30 2.71
N SER A 27 3.11 8.04 2.65
CA SER A 27 3.28 7.28 1.40
C SER A 27 1.96 6.96 0.70
N MET A 28 0.84 6.97 1.44
CA MET A 28 -0.50 6.66 0.95
C MET A 28 -1.28 7.92 0.55
N ARG A 29 -0.97 9.10 1.11
CA ARG A 29 -1.69 10.37 0.85
C ARG A 29 -1.80 10.68 -0.65
N ARG A 30 -0.68 10.58 -1.39
CA ARG A 30 -0.65 10.81 -2.85
C ARG A 30 -1.48 9.81 -3.63
N GLN A 31 -1.45 8.53 -3.23
CA GLN A 31 -2.24 7.47 -3.86
C GLN A 31 -3.73 7.70 -3.62
N VAL A 32 -4.10 8.14 -2.41
CA VAL A 32 -5.47 8.49 -2.05
C VAL A 32 -5.97 9.69 -2.85
N LEU A 33 -5.21 10.78 -2.91
CA LEU A 33 -5.58 11.96 -3.71
C LEU A 33 -5.75 11.61 -5.19
N SER A 34 -4.84 10.80 -5.75
CA SER A 34 -4.97 10.30 -7.12
C SER A 34 -6.25 9.47 -7.31
N GLY A 35 -6.57 8.59 -6.36
CA GLY A 35 -7.81 7.80 -6.37
C GLY A 35 -9.07 8.66 -6.27
N LEU A 36 -9.08 9.68 -5.40
CA LEU A 36 -10.21 10.60 -5.25
C LEU A 36 -10.44 11.43 -6.54
N ARG A 37 -9.37 11.82 -7.23
CA ARG A 37 -9.45 12.48 -8.55
C ARG A 37 -10.01 11.54 -9.60
N PHE A 38 -9.50 10.30 -9.65
CA PHE A 38 -9.99 9.28 -10.58
C PHE A 38 -11.49 9.01 -10.39
N LEU A 39 -11.95 8.93 -9.14
CA LEU A 39 -13.37 8.76 -8.81
C LEU A 39 -14.22 10.03 -9.03
N ARG A 40 -13.62 11.13 -9.49
CA ARG A 40 -14.26 12.44 -9.68
C ARG A 40 -14.94 12.95 -8.41
N LEU A 41 -14.31 12.70 -7.26
CA LEU A 41 -14.74 13.19 -5.94
C LEU A 41 -14.06 14.49 -5.57
N ILE A 42 -12.87 14.74 -6.13
CA ILE A 42 -12.16 16.01 -6.03
C ILE A 42 -11.73 16.52 -7.41
N ASP A 43 -11.67 17.85 -7.56
CA ASP A 43 -11.20 18.54 -8.77
C ASP A 43 -9.66 18.45 -8.90
N ALA A 44 -9.11 18.82 -10.06
CA ALA A 44 -7.66 18.92 -10.30
C ALA A 44 -6.98 19.86 -9.29
N ARG A 45 -7.70 20.88 -8.82
CA ARG A 45 -7.27 21.85 -7.79
C ARG A 45 -7.47 21.37 -6.35
N GLY A 46 -7.84 20.11 -6.12
CA GLY A 46 -8.07 19.56 -4.77
C GLY A 46 -9.39 19.96 -4.11
N ARG A 47 -10.28 20.66 -4.83
CA ARG A 47 -11.58 21.08 -4.28
C ARG A 47 -12.55 19.89 -4.17
N ALA A 48 -13.21 19.77 -3.03
CA ALA A 48 -14.22 18.75 -2.78
C ALA A 48 -15.46 18.97 -3.66
N LEU A 49 -15.84 17.98 -4.47
CA LEU A 49 -17.08 18.03 -5.24
C LEU A 49 -18.29 17.67 -4.37
N PRO A 50 -19.52 18.11 -4.73
CA PRO A 50 -20.73 17.76 -3.98
C PRO A 50 -20.93 16.26 -3.78
N ARG A 51 -20.50 15.44 -4.77
CA ARG A 51 -20.54 13.98 -4.71
C ARG A 51 -19.73 13.40 -3.54
N LEU A 52 -18.61 14.03 -3.18
CA LEU A 52 -17.82 13.60 -2.02
C LEU A 52 -18.59 13.82 -0.72
N LYS A 53 -19.28 14.95 -0.59
CA LYS A 53 -20.12 15.23 0.59
C LYS A 53 -21.26 14.22 0.70
N SER A 54 -21.95 13.94 -0.41
CA SER A 54 -23.00 12.91 -0.46
C SER A 54 -22.47 11.53 -0.06
N LEU A 55 -21.25 11.19 -0.51
CA LEU A 55 -20.61 9.91 -0.17
C LEU A 55 -20.25 9.83 1.33
N VAL A 56 -19.69 10.90 1.90
CA VAL A 56 -19.34 10.95 3.34
C VAL A 56 -20.59 10.87 4.21
N VAL A 57 -21.69 11.55 3.84
CA VAL A 57 -22.97 11.48 4.57
C VAL A 57 -23.61 10.10 4.45
N ALA A 58 -23.50 9.46 3.29
CA ALA A 58 -24.07 8.13 3.08
C ALA A 58 -23.27 7.00 3.76
N TYR A 59 -22.06 7.26 4.25
CA TYR A 59 -21.21 6.25 4.87
C TYR A 59 -21.88 5.60 6.10
N GLU A 60 -21.89 4.26 6.16
CA GLU A 60 -22.58 3.45 7.18
C GLU A 60 -24.11 3.65 7.26
N THR A 61 -24.71 4.25 6.25
CA THR A 61 -26.17 4.34 6.12
C THR A 61 -26.70 3.32 5.11
N PRO A 62 -28.01 3.00 5.12
CA PRO A 62 -28.63 2.18 4.08
C PRO A 62 -28.50 2.78 2.66
N ALA A 63 -28.24 4.09 2.55
CA ALA A 63 -28.02 4.75 1.27
C ALA A 63 -26.59 4.52 0.71
N TRP A 64 -25.68 3.95 1.51
CA TRP A 64 -24.29 3.72 1.13
C TRP A 64 -24.14 2.97 -0.20
N PRO A 65 -24.78 1.80 -0.41
CA PRO A 65 -24.57 1.03 -1.63
C PRO A 65 -24.99 1.82 -2.85
N THR A 66 -26.17 2.46 -2.81
CA THR A 66 -26.71 3.27 -3.91
C THR A 66 -25.80 4.43 -4.30
N VAL A 67 -25.30 5.19 -3.31
CA VAL A 67 -24.42 6.33 -3.57
C VAL A 67 -23.06 5.86 -4.10
N LEU A 68 -22.53 4.78 -3.54
CA LEU A 68 -21.27 4.20 -3.99
C LEU A 68 -21.39 3.63 -5.42
N THR A 69 -22.49 2.96 -5.76
CA THR A 69 -22.77 2.49 -7.13
C THR A 69 -22.76 3.66 -8.12
N GLY A 70 -23.37 4.79 -7.76
CA GLY A 70 -23.38 5.99 -8.62
C GLY A 70 -21.98 6.55 -8.88
N VAL A 71 -21.13 6.58 -7.84
CA VAL A 71 -19.72 6.99 -7.98
C VAL A 71 -18.93 6.01 -8.84
N LEU A 72 -19.10 4.70 -8.62
CA LEU A 72 -18.41 3.67 -9.39
C LEU A 72 -18.82 3.69 -10.87
N LYS A 73 -20.12 3.81 -11.17
CA LYS A 73 -20.61 3.90 -12.56
C LYS A 73 -20.01 5.11 -13.27
N ALA A 74 -20.02 6.28 -12.64
CA ALA A 74 -19.48 7.50 -13.23
C ALA A 74 -17.96 7.47 -13.48
N ALA A 75 -17.21 6.76 -12.63
CA ALA A 75 -15.75 6.64 -12.77
C ALA A 75 -15.34 5.50 -13.71
N TYR A 76 -16.10 4.41 -13.71
CA TYR A 76 -15.83 3.20 -14.47
C TYR A 76 -16.81 2.98 -15.64
N GLU A 77 -17.36 4.06 -16.21
CA GLU A 77 -18.37 4.02 -17.27
C GLU A 77 -18.08 2.98 -18.37
N PRO A 78 -16.84 2.89 -18.94
CA PRO A 78 -16.52 1.88 -19.95
C PRO A 78 -16.63 0.42 -19.49
N LEU A 79 -16.55 0.12 -18.19
CA LEU A 79 -16.72 -1.24 -17.67
C LEU A 79 -18.19 -1.62 -17.58
N PHE A 80 -19.05 -0.67 -17.21
CA PHE A 80 -20.49 -0.91 -17.03
C PHE A 80 -21.27 -0.98 -18.34
N GLN A 81 -20.64 -0.63 -19.47
CA GLN A 81 -21.16 -0.92 -20.81
C GLN A 81 -21.18 -2.42 -21.13
N HIS A 82 -20.43 -3.22 -20.36
CA HIS A 82 -20.39 -4.67 -20.48
C HIS A 82 -21.14 -5.34 -19.31
N GLU A 83 -21.70 -6.52 -19.55
CA GLU A 83 -22.35 -7.32 -18.51
C GLU A 83 -21.30 -7.95 -17.57
N LEU A 84 -20.95 -7.23 -16.51
CA LEU A 84 -19.99 -7.68 -15.50
C LEU A 84 -20.45 -8.95 -14.75
N GLY A 85 -21.77 -9.18 -14.71
CA GLY A 85 -22.40 -10.32 -14.05
C GLY A 85 -22.29 -11.63 -14.82
N THR A 86 -21.87 -11.63 -16.08
CA THR A 86 -21.75 -12.85 -16.93
C THR A 86 -20.33 -13.08 -17.43
N MET A 87 -19.44 -12.11 -17.25
CA MET A 87 -18.05 -12.15 -17.70
C MET A 87 -17.13 -13.04 -16.84
N SER A 88 -16.30 -13.87 -17.49
CA SER A 88 -15.25 -14.65 -16.82
C SER A 88 -14.12 -13.75 -16.25
N PRO A 89 -13.47 -14.14 -15.13
CA PRO A 89 -12.40 -13.36 -14.50
C PRO A 89 -11.22 -12.98 -15.39
N THR A 90 -10.86 -13.84 -16.34
CA THR A 90 -9.76 -13.59 -17.27
C THR A 90 -10.14 -12.53 -18.30
N VAL A 91 -11.38 -12.59 -18.80
CA VAL A 91 -11.91 -11.62 -19.77
C VAL A 91 -12.07 -10.26 -19.09
N PHE A 92 -12.57 -10.22 -17.86
CA PHE A 92 -12.68 -9.00 -17.06
C PHE A 92 -11.32 -8.33 -16.84
N GLN A 93 -10.28 -9.09 -16.48
CA GLN A 93 -8.93 -8.54 -16.31
C GLN A 93 -8.35 -7.97 -17.60
N ARG A 94 -8.59 -8.63 -18.73
CA ARG A 94 -8.15 -8.14 -20.04
C ARG A 94 -8.89 -6.86 -20.43
N LEU A 95 -10.20 -6.82 -20.23
CA LEU A 95 -11.03 -5.63 -20.45
C LEU A 95 -10.54 -4.45 -19.59
N PHE A 96 -10.33 -4.70 -18.29
CA PHE A 96 -9.84 -3.67 -17.36
C PHE A 96 -8.49 -3.11 -17.80
N ARG A 97 -7.55 -3.96 -18.20
CA ARG A 97 -6.24 -3.54 -18.74
C ARG A 97 -6.35 -2.74 -20.04
N SER A 98 -7.31 -3.09 -20.89
CA SER A 98 -7.54 -2.38 -22.15
C SER A 98 -8.13 -0.99 -21.93
N GLN A 99 -9.03 -0.83 -20.95
CA GLN A 99 -9.71 0.44 -20.68
C GLN A 99 -8.90 1.37 -19.76
N TYR A 100 -8.07 0.81 -18.87
CA TYR A 100 -7.25 1.57 -17.92
C TYR A 100 -5.79 1.16 -18.04
N PRO A 101 -5.04 1.70 -19.03
CA PRO A 101 -3.64 1.40 -19.18
C PRO A 101 -2.86 1.93 -17.98
N SER A 102 -2.12 1.04 -17.31
CA SER A 102 -1.33 1.32 -16.11
C SER A 102 -0.29 0.22 -15.90
N THR A 103 0.76 0.51 -15.13
CA THR A 103 1.76 -0.50 -14.71
C THR A 103 1.08 -1.68 -14.02
N ASP A 104 1.55 -2.91 -14.25
CA ASP A 104 0.88 -4.14 -13.77
C ASP A 104 0.60 -4.13 -12.26
N GLY A 105 1.54 -3.61 -11.45
CA GLY A 105 1.36 -3.46 -10.01
C GLY A 105 0.22 -2.50 -9.62
N VAL A 106 0.02 -1.42 -10.37
CA VAL A 106 -1.07 -0.45 -10.17
C VAL A 106 -2.40 -1.05 -10.61
N THR A 107 -2.41 -1.72 -11.76
CA THR A 107 -3.58 -2.42 -12.30
C THR A 107 -4.09 -3.47 -11.32
N ARG A 108 -3.21 -4.28 -10.72
CA ARG A 108 -3.60 -5.28 -9.72
C ARG A 108 -4.24 -4.66 -8.48
N LYS A 109 -3.70 -3.54 -8.01
CA LYS A 109 -4.26 -2.79 -6.87
C LYS A 109 -5.62 -2.18 -7.22
N ALA A 110 -5.73 -1.54 -8.38
CA ALA A 110 -6.95 -0.94 -8.89
C ALA A 110 -8.07 -1.98 -9.07
N LEU A 111 -7.74 -3.16 -9.60
CA LEU A 111 -8.69 -4.27 -9.74
C LEU A 111 -9.19 -4.75 -8.37
N THR A 112 -8.26 -4.91 -7.41
CA THR A 112 -8.61 -5.33 -6.04
C THR A 112 -9.51 -4.30 -5.37
N PHE A 113 -9.22 -3.02 -5.57
CA PHE A 113 -10.05 -1.91 -5.11
C PHE A 113 -11.45 -1.97 -5.74
N PHE A 114 -11.55 -2.10 -7.06
CA PHE A 114 -12.84 -2.19 -7.76
C PHE A 114 -13.68 -3.35 -7.26
N ILE A 115 -13.11 -4.55 -7.15
CA ILE A 115 -13.82 -5.75 -6.66
C ILE A 115 -14.31 -5.52 -5.22
N SER A 116 -13.47 -4.94 -4.36
CA SER A 116 -13.84 -4.64 -2.97
C SER A 116 -14.94 -3.58 -2.89
N ALA A 117 -14.85 -2.54 -3.72
CA ALA A 117 -15.84 -1.46 -3.78
C ALA A 117 -17.18 -1.96 -4.36
N ALA A 118 -17.15 -2.81 -5.39
CA ALA A 118 -18.33 -3.39 -5.99
C ALA A 118 -19.07 -4.33 -5.02
N ARG A 119 -18.33 -5.07 -4.17
CA ARG A 119 -18.94 -5.83 -3.05
C ARG A 119 -19.61 -4.91 -2.04
N SER A 120 -18.95 -3.81 -1.65
CA SER A 120 -19.55 -2.82 -0.73
C SER A 120 -20.72 -2.06 -1.35
N ALA A 121 -20.83 -2.03 -2.67
CA ALA A 121 -21.91 -1.40 -3.42
C ALA A 121 -23.01 -2.41 -3.83
N GLU A 122 -22.92 -3.66 -3.38
CA GLU A 122 -23.87 -4.75 -3.69
C GLU A 122 -24.13 -4.92 -5.20
N ILE A 123 -23.12 -4.65 -6.02
CA ILE A 123 -23.23 -4.80 -7.47
C ILE A 123 -23.17 -6.30 -7.81
N PRO A 124 -24.13 -6.85 -8.58
CA PRO A 124 -24.10 -8.24 -8.98
C PRO A 124 -22.90 -8.47 -9.90
N LEU A 125 -21.95 -9.25 -9.40
CA LEU A 125 -20.75 -9.70 -10.11
C LEU A 125 -20.77 -11.23 -10.10
N ASN A 126 -20.23 -11.84 -11.14
CA ASN A 126 -20.08 -13.29 -11.22
C ASN A 126 -19.38 -13.87 -9.99
N GLY A 127 -19.94 -14.94 -9.40
CA GLY A 127 -19.40 -15.63 -8.22
C GLY A 127 -17.91 -16.00 -8.36
N ASP A 128 -17.49 -16.38 -9.57
CA ASP A 128 -16.10 -16.79 -9.86
C ASP A 128 -15.07 -15.64 -9.81
N LEU A 129 -15.50 -14.37 -9.91
CA LEU A 129 -14.59 -13.22 -9.72
C LEU A 129 -14.03 -13.15 -8.30
N PHE A 130 -14.67 -13.86 -7.36
CA PHE A 130 -14.52 -13.68 -5.93
C PHE A 130 -13.78 -14.81 -5.21
N GLU A 131 -13.77 -16.03 -5.76
CA GLU A 131 -13.32 -17.22 -5.04
C GLU A 131 -11.79 -17.41 -5.06
N GLY A 132 -11.10 -16.92 -6.10
CA GLY A 132 -9.68 -17.19 -6.31
C GLY A 132 -8.69 -16.17 -5.71
N ARG A 133 -9.16 -15.04 -5.17
CA ARG A 133 -8.27 -13.92 -4.81
C ARG A 133 -8.34 -13.56 -3.33
N ARG A 134 -8.09 -14.54 -2.45
CA ARG A 134 -7.63 -14.23 -1.09
C ARG A 134 -6.40 -13.32 -1.21
N VAL A 135 -6.46 -12.14 -0.61
CA VAL A 135 -5.31 -11.22 -0.51
C VAL A 135 -4.18 -12.00 0.14
N ARG A 136 -3.18 -12.43 -0.65
CA ARG A 136 -1.97 -13.01 -0.10
C ARG A 136 -1.31 -11.91 0.74
N ARG A 137 -1.46 -11.99 2.06
CA ARG A 137 -0.68 -11.19 3.00
C ARG A 137 0.79 -11.47 2.69
N GLY A 138 1.56 -10.40 2.42
CA GLY A 138 3.02 -10.39 2.30
C GLY A 138 3.66 -11.62 1.68
N GLY A 139 3.91 -11.59 0.37
CA GLY A 139 4.80 -12.56 -0.25
C GLY A 139 6.17 -12.48 0.43
N GLN A 140 6.50 -13.48 1.23
CA GLN A 140 7.87 -13.77 1.65
C GLN A 140 8.73 -13.80 0.39
N ARG A 141 9.75 -12.95 0.38
CA ARG A 141 10.80 -12.92 -0.63
C ARG A 141 11.38 -14.34 -0.69
N ARG A 142 11.11 -15.07 -1.78
CA ARG A 142 11.85 -16.29 -2.08
C ARG A 142 13.29 -15.84 -2.34
N GLU A 143 14.14 -16.02 -1.33
CA GLU A 143 15.58 -15.91 -1.48
C GLU A 143 16.00 -16.93 -2.54
N ALA A 144 16.45 -16.40 -3.68
CA ALA A 144 17.07 -17.20 -4.70
C ALA A 144 18.42 -17.68 -4.13
N LEU A 145 18.47 -18.97 -3.83
CA LEU A 145 19.70 -19.69 -3.52
C LEU A 145 20.76 -19.38 -4.59
N GLY A 146 21.89 -18.87 -4.12
CA GLY A 146 23.08 -18.56 -4.90
C GLY A 146 23.57 -19.80 -5.65
N ARG A 147 23.86 -19.60 -6.94
CA ARG A 147 24.65 -20.50 -7.75
C ARG A 147 25.90 -19.72 -8.14
N GLU A 148 26.96 -19.95 -7.37
CA GLU A 148 28.27 -19.33 -7.47
C GLU A 148 29.27 -20.32 -8.06
N ASN A 149 29.86 -19.95 -9.21
CA ASN A 149 31.17 -20.34 -9.78
C ASN A 149 31.16 -19.87 -11.24
N GLY A 150 32.11 -19.13 -11.80
CA GLY A 150 33.49 -18.82 -11.44
C GLY A 150 34.23 -18.67 -12.78
N GLY A 151 35.04 -17.62 -12.99
CA GLY A 151 35.77 -17.47 -14.27
C GLY A 151 36.44 -16.11 -14.48
N ARG A 152 37.63 -15.97 -13.90
CA ARG A 152 38.63 -14.91 -14.08
C ARG A 152 39.26 -14.94 -15.48
N VAL A 153 39.42 -13.78 -16.14
CA VAL A 153 40.61 -13.38 -16.94
C VAL A 153 40.66 -11.83 -17.07
N GLU A 154 41.84 -11.26 -16.80
CA GLU A 154 42.37 -9.92 -17.17
C GLU A 154 43.77 -10.19 -17.77
N PRO A 155 44.53 -9.25 -18.37
CA PRO A 155 44.22 -7.97 -19.06
C PRO A 155 44.97 -7.87 -20.43
N VAL A 156 44.86 -6.77 -21.21
CA VAL A 156 45.98 -6.11 -21.96
C VAL A 156 45.62 -4.65 -22.34
N ASP A 157 46.61 -3.78 -22.15
CA ASP A 157 46.79 -2.32 -22.30
C ASP A 157 46.50 -1.63 -23.66
N ASP A 158 46.24 -0.31 -23.59
CA ASP A 158 47.13 0.81 -24.05
C ASP A 158 46.27 2.09 -24.31
N ALA A 159 46.46 3.17 -23.54
CA ALA A 159 47.22 4.41 -23.87
C ALA A 159 46.51 5.31 -24.91
N GLN A 160 46.36 6.64 -24.84
CA GLN A 160 46.75 7.84 -24.06
C GLN A 160 45.72 8.94 -24.53
N ASP A 161 45.44 10.09 -23.92
CA ASP A 161 46.34 11.22 -23.69
C ASP A 161 45.59 12.38 -22.97
N GLU A 162 46.19 12.86 -21.87
CA GLU A 162 46.42 14.24 -21.43
C GLU A 162 45.27 15.29 -21.27
N THR A 163 45.03 15.61 -19.99
CA THR A 163 44.47 16.86 -19.40
C THR A 163 45.44 18.06 -19.46
N PRO A 164 45.01 19.33 -19.28
CA PRO A 164 44.99 19.97 -17.94
C PRO A 164 43.83 20.99 -17.75
N SER A 165 43.12 21.13 -16.62
CA SER A 165 43.46 21.41 -15.20
C SER A 165 43.17 22.87 -14.79
N LEU A 166 42.81 23.03 -13.50
CA LEU A 166 42.56 24.23 -12.67
C LEU A 166 41.10 24.73 -12.62
N GLY A 167 40.41 24.79 -11.49
CA GLY A 167 40.68 24.52 -10.06
C GLY A 167 39.35 24.76 -9.30
N GLU A 168 38.89 23.86 -8.44
CA GLU A 168 39.18 23.72 -6.99
C GLU A 168 38.15 24.40 -6.06
N SER A 169 37.54 23.56 -5.22
CA SER A 169 37.22 23.71 -3.77
C SER A 169 35.87 23.00 -3.53
N GLY A 170 35.78 21.81 -2.96
CA GLY A 170 36.33 21.30 -1.68
C GLY A 170 35.12 21.04 -0.76
N GLY A 171 34.89 19.90 -0.11
CA GLY A 171 35.57 18.61 -0.04
C GLY A 171 34.64 17.59 0.65
N GLU A 172 35.07 16.31 0.60
CA GLU A 172 34.97 15.29 1.68
C GLU A 172 33.56 14.83 2.12
N GLU A 173 33.16 13.55 2.14
CA GLU A 173 33.81 12.25 2.26
C GLU A 173 32.95 11.17 1.58
N SER A 174 33.58 10.16 1.01
CA SER A 174 33.00 8.81 0.93
C SER A 174 33.91 7.92 1.77
N PRO A 175 33.36 6.96 2.52
CA PRO A 175 33.47 5.62 1.97
C PRO A 175 32.24 4.77 2.23
N GLY A 176 31.94 3.89 1.27
CA GLY A 176 30.90 2.90 1.40
C GLY A 176 31.06 1.99 2.62
N LYS A 177 29.93 1.60 3.19
CA LYS A 177 29.81 0.31 3.86
C LYS A 177 28.43 -0.26 3.60
N VAL A 178 28.45 -1.39 2.90
CA VAL A 178 27.39 -2.39 2.89
C VAL A 178 27.08 -2.76 4.33
N ILE A 179 25.93 -2.32 4.86
CA ILE A 179 25.45 -2.80 6.16
C ILE A 179 24.63 -4.05 5.89
N ALA A 180 25.35 -5.15 5.69
CA ALA A 180 24.87 -6.46 6.07
C ALA A 180 25.20 -6.65 7.55
N ALA A 181 24.24 -7.18 8.30
CA ALA A 181 24.28 -7.58 9.71
C ALA A 181 24.14 -6.46 10.76
N ASP A 182 22.90 -6.02 11.03
CA ASP A 182 22.48 -5.70 12.42
C ASP A 182 20.95 -5.69 12.70
N ASP A 183 20.15 -6.43 11.92
CA ASP A 183 18.68 -6.32 11.99
C ASP A 183 18.07 -6.83 13.31
N GLY A 184 18.83 -7.62 14.07
CA GLY A 184 18.41 -8.15 15.37
C GLY A 184 18.56 -7.15 16.51
N HIS A 185 19.70 -6.44 16.60
CA HIS A 185 19.94 -5.50 17.68
C HIS A 185 19.19 -4.19 17.48
N ALA A 186 19.01 -3.72 16.24
CA ALA A 186 18.18 -2.56 15.96
C ALA A 186 16.70 -2.78 16.33
N ALA A 187 16.16 -3.98 16.06
CA ALA A 187 14.80 -4.34 16.43
C ALA A 187 14.62 -4.45 17.97
N LEU A 188 15.60 -5.03 18.67
CA LEU A 188 15.60 -5.10 20.14
C LEU A 188 15.80 -3.73 20.79
N ALA A 189 16.62 -2.85 20.19
CA ALA A 189 16.80 -1.48 20.66
C ALA A 189 15.50 -0.67 20.51
N PHE A 190 14.82 -0.80 19.37
CA PHE A 190 13.51 -0.18 19.16
C PHE A 190 12.44 -0.73 20.11
N LEU A 191 12.43 -2.04 20.37
CA LEU A 191 11.50 -2.63 21.33
C LEU A 191 11.81 -2.20 22.76
N THR A 192 13.08 -2.03 23.13
CA THR A 192 13.48 -1.55 24.46
C THR A 192 13.09 -0.08 24.65
N ASP A 193 13.24 0.76 23.62
CA ASP A 193 12.79 2.17 23.64
C ASP A 193 11.26 2.30 23.68
N LEU A 194 10.55 1.41 22.96
CA LEU A 194 9.09 1.38 22.93
C LEU A 194 8.48 0.80 24.23
N LEU A 195 9.20 -0.09 24.92
CA LEU A 195 8.78 -0.77 26.15
C LEU A 195 9.41 -0.16 27.42
N ASP A 196 9.75 1.13 27.39
CA ASP A 196 10.35 1.82 28.54
C ASP A 196 9.38 1.87 29.73
N GLU A 197 9.76 1.22 30.84
CA GLU A 197 8.97 1.07 32.05
C GLU A 197 8.58 2.42 32.68
N ALA A 198 9.40 3.45 32.48
CA ALA A 198 9.16 4.80 33.02
C ALA A 198 8.02 5.54 32.33
N ARG A 199 7.60 5.10 31.13
CA ARG A 199 6.56 5.74 30.31
C ARG A 199 5.23 4.98 30.30
N MET A 200 5.13 3.87 31.00
CA MET A 200 3.95 2.99 31.00
C MET A 200 3.17 3.02 32.30
N THR A 201 1.85 2.96 32.19
CA THR A 201 0.96 2.75 33.34
C THR A 201 0.96 1.29 33.77
N GLY A 202 0.62 1.00 35.03
CA GLY A 202 0.64 -0.37 35.57
C GLY A 202 -0.25 -1.36 34.79
N GLN A 203 -1.35 -0.90 34.19
CA GLN A 203 -2.22 -1.73 33.35
C GLN A 203 -1.57 -2.08 32.00
N GLU A 204 -0.82 -1.15 31.41
CA GLU A 204 -0.09 -1.38 30.15
C GLU A 204 1.06 -2.37 30.36
N GLN A 205 1.77 -2.28 31.49
CA GLN A 205 2.80 -3.24 31.88
C GLN A 205 2.22 -4.65 32.04
N GLU A 206 1.04 -4.78 32.67
CA GLU A 206 0.37 -6.08 32.85
C GLU A 206 -0.07 -6.70 31.51
N ALA A 207 -0.57 -5.87 30.59
CA ALA A 207 -0.96 -6.31 29.25
C ALA A 207 0.23 -6.81 28.43
N VAL A 208 1.35 -6.07 28.44
CA VAL A 208 2.60 -6.47 27.78
C VAL A 208 3.13 -7.77 28.37
N TRP A 209 3.14 -7.90 29.69
CA TRP A 209 3.60 -9.11 30.37
C TRP A 209 2.75 -10.34 30.03
N THR A 210 1.44 -10.15 29.91
CA THR A 210 0.51 -11.21 29.49
C THR A 210 0.79 -11.65 28.06
N LEU A 211 1.07 -10.71 27.15
CA LEU A 211 1.44 -11.00 25.76
C LEU A 211 2.75 -11.79 25.67
N VAL A 212 3.78 -11.39 26.42
CA VAL A 212 5.08 -12.08 26.47
C VAL A 212 4.93 -13.52 26.96
N LYS A 213 4.13 -13.73 28.01
CA LYS A 213 3.80 -15.08 28.51
C LYS A 213 3.10 -15.93 27.46
N TYR A 214 2.16 -15.35 26.72
CA TYR A 214 1.42 -16.05 25.68
C TYR A 214 2.31 -16.46 24.50
N VAL A 215 3.18 -15.55 24.03
CA VAL A 215 4.14 -15.83 22.94
C VAL A 215 5.12 -16.93 23.35
N ARG A 216 5.63 -16.91 24.59
CA ARG A 216 6.50 -17.97 25.11
C ARG A 216 5.78 -19.32 25.13
N ARG A 217 4.55 -19.35 25.65
CA ARG A 217 3.73 -20.56 25.69
C ARG A 217 3.44 -21.12 24.29
N CYS A 218 3.10 -20.28 23.32
CA CYS A 218 2.88 -20.70 21.94
C CYS A 218 4.13 -21.30 21.29
N ARG A 219 5.31 -20.74 21.57
CA ARG A 219 6.59 -21.27 21.06
C ARG A 219 6.93 -22.64 21.66
N ASP A 220 6.68 -22.83 22.95
CA ASP A 220 6.90 -24.11 23.63
C ASP A 220 5.95 -25.20 23.11
N HIS A 221 4.71 -24.84 22.75
CA HIS A 221 3.77 -25.76 22.10
C HIS A 221 4.17 -26.11 20.66
N ALA A 222 4.77 -25.18 19.90
CA ALA A 222 5.25 -25.44 18.56
C ALA A 222 6.47 -26.39 18.52
N HIS A 223 7.34 -26.35 19.54
CA HIS A 223 8.49 -27.26 19.65
C HIS A 223 8.17 -28.67 20.16
N ARG A 224 6.99 -28.87 20.78
CA ARG A 224 6.54 -30.19 21.27
C ARG A 224 5.75 -31.02 20.24
N ALA A 225 5.41 -30.43 19.10
CA ALA A 225 4.60 -31.04 18.05
C ALA A 225 5.42 -31.40 16.78
N ALA A 226 6.74 -31.26 16.84
CA ALA A 226 7.72 -31.69 15.83
C ALA A 226 8.59 -32.79 16.41
#